data_AF-A0A7X6NZ73-F1
#
_entry.id   AF-A0A7X6NZ73-F1
#
_cell.length_a   1.000
_cell.length_b   1.000
_cell.length_c   1.000
_cell.angle_alpha   90.00
_cell.angle_beta   90.00
_cell.angle_gamma   90.00
#
_symmetry.space_group_name_H-M   'P 1'
#
loop_
_entity.id
_entity.type
_entity.pdbx_description
1 polymer ?
#
loop_
_entity_poly.entity_id
_entity_poly.type
_entity_poly.pdbx_seq_one_letter_code
_entity_poly.pdbx_strand_id
1 'polypeptide(L)' 'MKLEAVIEISRGSRNKYEIDHETGALWLDRYLYTS' A
#
# COMPACT_ATOMS: atom_id res chain seq x y z
N MET A 1 4.31 -21.91 -11.55
CA MET A 1 3.13 -21.03 -11.38
C MET A 1 3.66 -19.65 -11.02
N LYS A 2 3.20 -18.57 -11.67
CA LYS A 2 3.61 -17.19 -11.34
C LYS A 2 2.45 -16.49 -10.63
N LEU A 3 2.77 -15.71 -9.60
CA LEU A 3 1.82 -14.84 -8.91
C LEU A 3 2.03 -13.41 -9.38
N GLU A 4 0.93 -12.67 -9.53
CA GLU A 4 0.96 -11.23 -9.74
C GLU A 4 0.77 -10.53 -8.39
N ALA A 5 1.53 -9.46 -8.16
CA ALA A 5 1.45 -8.66 -6.96
C ALA A 5 1.37 -7.18 -7.34
N VAL A 6 0.45 -6.46 -6.70
CA VAL A 6 0.34 -5.01 -6.81
C VAL A 6 1.04 -4.40 -5.62
N ILE A 7 1.98 -3.49 -5.89
CA ILE A 7 2.77 -2.87 -4.83
C ILE A 7 2.05 -1.61 -4.35
N GLU A 8 1.48 -1.68 -3.15
CA GLU A 8 0.82 -0.54 -2.50
C GLU A 8 1.82 0.38 -1.79
N ILE A 9 2.90 -0.20 -1.23
CA ILE A 9 3.89 0.52 -0.42
C ILE A 9 5.27 0.29 -1.01
N SER A 10 5.88 1.34 -1.53
CA SER A 10 7.25 1.29 -2.05
C SER A 10 8.27 1.08 -0.93
N ARG A 11 9.38 0.42 -1.24
CA ARG A 11 10.45 0.14 -0.28
C ARG A 11 10.97 1.45 0.33
N GLY A 12 10.99 1.53 1.65
CA GLY A 12 11.45 2.70 2.40
C GLY A 12 10.38 3.75 2.68
N SER A 13 9.14 3.57 2.18
CA SER A 13 8.02 4.45 2.53
C SER A 13 7.62 4.28 4.00
N ARG A 14 7.40 5.39 4.69
CA ARG A 14 6.74 5.45 6.00
C ARG A 14 5.24 5.72 5.90
N ASN A 15 4.74 5.95 4.69
CA ASN A 15 3.33 6.06 4.42
C ASN A 15 2.81 4.66 4.14
N LYS A 16 1.85 4.20 4.95
CA LYS A 16 1.06 3.01 4.64
C LYS A 16 -0.07 3.44 3.71
N TYR A 17 0.06 3.08 2.43
CA TYR A 17 -1.04 3.13 1.50
C TYR A 17 -1.81 1.80 1.51
N GLU A 18 -3.04 1.84 1.03
CA GLU A 18 -3.91 0.66 0.85
C GLU A 18 -4.80 0.89 -0.37
N ILE A 19 -5.04 -0.16 -1.14
CA ILE A 19 -5.99 -0.10 -2.25
C ILE A 19 -7.38 -0.42 -1.70
N ASP A 20 -8.34 0.45 -2.02
CA ASP A 20 -9.75 0.13 -1.87
C ASP A 20 -10.13 -0.97 -2.87
N HIS A 21 -10.52 -2.15 -2.38
CA HIS A 21 -10.76 -3.32 -3.23
C HIS A 21 -12.03 -3.22 -4.10
N GLU A 22 -12.92 -2.26 -3.85
CA GLU A 22 -14.13 -2.07 -4.64
C GLU A 22 -13.88 -1.12 -5.82
N THR A 23 -13.11 -0.06 -5.59
CA THR A 23 -12.88 1.04 -6.54
C THR A 23 -11.51 1.00 -7.21
N GLY A 24 -10.54 0.30 -6.61
CA GLY A 24 -9.15 0.29 -7.03
C GLY A 24 -8.37 1.58 -6.69
N ALA A 25 -8.98 2.50 -5.95
CA ALA A 25 -8.33 3.75 -5.56
C ALA A 25 -7.27 3.50 -4.47
N LEU A 26 -6.12 4.18 -4.58
CA LEU A 26 -5.05 4.12 -3.59
C LEU A 26 -5.26 5.21 -2.53
N TRP A 27 -5.39 4.80 -1.27
CA TRP A 27 -5.60 5.71 -0.14
C TRP A 27 -4.42 5.69 0.82
N LEU A 28 -4.12 6.84 1.44
CA LEU A 28 -3.23 6.90 2.59
C LEU A 28 -4.01 6.45 3.82
N ASP A 29 -3.70 5.27 4.36
CA ASP A 29 -4.28 4.81 5.61
C ASP A 29 -3.66 5.58 6.78
N ARG A 30 -2.32 5.55 6.89
CA ARG A 30 -1.62 6.25 7.97
C ARG A 30 -0.14 6.47 7.70
N TYR A 31 0.44 7.37 8.49
CA TYR A 31 1.89 7.44 8.70
C TYR A 31 2.31 6.43 9.78
N LEU A 32 3.45 5.76 9.61
CA LEU A 32 3.95 4.82 10.62
C LEU A 32 4.37 5.54 11.90
N TYR A 33 3.86 5.07 13.04
CA TYR A 33 4.12 5.65 14.37
C TYR A 33 5.54 5.42 14.89
N THR A 34 6.25 4.43 14.34
CA THR A 34 7.61 4.05 14.75
C THR A 34 8.62 4.33 13.64
N SER A 35 9.89 4.37 14.03
CA SER A 35 11.05 4.49 13.13
C SER A 35 11.76 3.15 12.98
#